data_AF-A0A534WN55-F1
#
_entry.id   AF-A0A534WN55-F1
#
_cell.length_a   1.000
_cell.length_b   1.000
_cell.length_c   1.000
_cell.angle_alpha   90.00
_cell.angle_beta   90.00
_cell.angle_gamma   90.00
#
_symmetry.space_group_name_H-M   'P 1'
#
loop_
_entity.id
_entity.type
_entity.pdbx_description
1 polymer ?
#
loop_
_entity_poly.entity_id
_entity_poly.type
_entity_poly.pdbx_seq_one_letter_code
_entity_poly.pdbx_strand_id
1 'polypeptide(L)'
;HRVVHGLPQFQLSRFLERLRQRFAVEKMSAASAGDLRTALAQRERSFLLASGGEIMLLSLLPGAEPALAGPEPLRGLDVPILHALILEEILGIDRAAQERQMNLRYLKDFDAALEESRRPDVQAVFLLNPTRIAQLKAVADGGEVMPQKSTFF
;
A
#
# COMPACT_ATOMS: atom_id res chain seq x y z
N HIS A 1 -0.75 7.63 0.51
CA HIS A 1 0.50 6.94 0.88
C HIS A 1 0.51 6.62 2.36
N ARG A 2 1.21 5.55 2.76
CA ARG A 2 1.19 5.05 4.15
C ARG A 2 2.61 4.98 4.66
N VAL A 3 2.88 5.68 5.76
CA VAL A 3 4.16 5.71 6.45
C VAL A 3 4.07 4.85 7.68
N VAL A 4 4.92 3.86 7.80
CA VAL A 4 4.99 2.92 8.92
C VAL A 4 6.10 3.32 9.87
N HIS A 5 5.79 3.39 11.15
CA HIS A 5 6.75 3.71 12.20
C HIS A 5 6.44 3.00 13.52
N GLY A 6 7.44 2.90 14.39
CA GLY A 6 7.28 2.38 15.76
C GLY A 6 6.83 0.92 15.85
N LEU A 7 6.94 0.12 14.79
CA LEU A 7 6.66 -1.31 14.83
C LEU A 7 7.77 -2.02 15.62
N PRO A 8 7.43 -2.74 16.69
CA PRO A 8 8.41 -3.50 17.45
C PRO A 8 8.99 -4.62 16.57
N GLN A 9 10.30 -4.83 16.67
CA GLN A 9 11.01 -5.94 16.00
C GLN A 9 10.94 -5.94 14.46
N PHE A 10 10.59 -4.82 13.83
CA PHE A 10 10.62 -4.71 12.37
C PHE A 10 12.04 -4.97 11.83
N GLN A 11 12.14 -5.93 10.90
CA GLN A 11 13.36 -6.25 10.18
C GLN A 11 13.04 -6.34 8.70
N LEU A 12 13.67 -5.48 7.89
CA LEU A 12 13.40 -5.38 6.47
C LEU A 12 13.62 -6.72 5.74
N SER A 13 14.67 -7.47 6.08
CA SER A 13 14.96 -8.78 5.48
C SER A 13 13.82 -9.79 5.65
N ARG A 14 13.36 -10.00 6.89
CA ARG A 14 12.23 -10.89 7.21
C ARG A 14 10.92 -10.41 6.59
N PHE A 15 10.73 -9.10 6.56
CA PHE A 15 9.56 -8.50 5.92
C PHE A 15 9.55 -8.79 4.40
N LEU A 16 10.69 -8.63 3.72
CA LEU A 16 10.82 -8.93 2.29
C LEU A 16 10.67 -10.42 1.97
N GLU A 17 11.12 -11.33 2.83
CA GLU A 17 10.89 -12.77 2.68
C GLU A 17 9.39 -13.09 2.65
N ARG A 18 8.62 -12.51 3.57
CA ARG A 18 7.15 -12.70 3.62
C ARG A 18 6.46 -12.04 2.44
N LEU A 19 6.88 -10.83 2.05
CA LEU A 19 6.35 -10.14 0.86
C LEU A 19 6.50 -10.99 -0.40
N ARG A 20 7.66 -11.63 -0.60
CA ARG A 20 7.94 -12.46 -1.78
C ARG A 20 7.00 -13.67 -1.96
N GLN A 21 6.28 -14.08 -0.92
CA GLN A 21 5.28 -15.15 -1.03
C GLN A 21 4.00 -14.70 -1.75
N ARG A 22 3.74 -13.39 -1.79
CA ARG A 22 2.52 -12.81 -2.38
C ARG A 22 2.80 -11.78 -3.47
N PHE A 23 4.01 -11.23 -3.51
CA PHE A 23 4.41 -10.16 -4.41
C PHE A 23 5.70 -10.51 -5.16
N ALA A 24 5.76 -10.18 -6.44
CA ALA A 24 7.04 -9.97 -7.11
C ALA A 24 7.68 -8.71 -6.52
N VAL A 25 8.94 -8.82 -6.08
CA VAL A 25 9.68 -7.72 -5.44
C VAL A 25 10.89 -7.38 -6.31
N GLU A 26 10.85 -6.22 -6.94
CA GLU A 26 11.88 -5.73 -7.85
C GLU A 26 12.55 -4.49 -7.25
N LYS A 27 13.88 -4.50 -7.09
CA LYS A 27 14.60 -3.30 -6.63
C LYS A 27 14.60 -2.27 -7.77
N MET A 28 14.25 -1.03 -7.44
CA MET A 28 14.17 0.06 -8.40
C MET A 28 15.45 0.90 -8.37
N SER A 29 16.07 1.09 -9.52
CA SER A 29 17.07 2.13 -9.76
C SER A 29 16.42 3.26 -10.56
N ALA A 30 15.78 4.20 -9.86
CA ALA A 30 15.16 5.36 -10.49
C ALA A 30 16.09 6.58 -10.36
N ALA A 31 16.18 7.38 -11.42
CA ALA A 31 16.95 8.63 -11.40
C ALA A 31 16.17 9.77 -10.72
N SER A 32 14.83 9.68 -10.71
CA SER A 32 13.95 10.70 -10.13
C SER A 32 12.66 10.13 -9.52
N ALA A 33 11.97 10.95 -8.72
CA ALA A 33 10.63 10.63 -8.23
C ALA A 33 9.59 10.51 -9.36
N GLY A 34 9.81 11.19 -10.50
CA GLY A 34 8.96 11.07 -11.69
C GLY A 34 9.02 9.69 -12.33
N ASP A 35 10.20 9.08 -12.39
CA ASP A 35 10.38 7.72 -12.92
C ASP A 35 9.64 6.70 -12.05
N LEU A 36 9.72 6.86 -10.72
CA LEU A 36 9.01 6.02 -9.76
C LEU A 36 7.49 6.09 -9.95
N ARG A 37 6.93 7.30 -10.08
CA ARG A 37 5.49 7.47 -10.37
C ARG A 37 5.09 6.82 -11.68
N THR A 38 5.92 6.96 -12.71
CA THR A 38 5.66 6.40 -14.03
C THR A 38 5.65 4.87 -13.97
N ALA A 39 6.64 4.27 -13.32
CA ALA A 39 6.71 2.81 -13.13
C ALA A 39 5.49 2.29 -12.35
N LEU A 40 5.06 2.99 -11.30
CA LEU A 40 3.89 2.63 -10.50
C LEU A 40 2.58 2.78 -11.28
N ALA A 41 2.43 3.86 -12.07
CA ALA A 41 1.22 4.15 -12.83
C ALA A 41 0.94 3.15 -13.96
N GLN A 42 1.96 2.49 -14.48
CA GLN A 42 1.88 1.48 -15.54
C GLN A 42 1.39 0.12 -15.05
N ARG A 43 1.28 -0.09 -13.73
CA ARG A 43 0.92 -1.37 -13.14
C ARG A 43 -0.29 -1.23 -12.21
N GLU A 44 -1.14 -2.25 -12.19
CA GLU A 44 -2.24 -2.35 -11.24
C GLU A 44 -1.85 -3.27 -10.09
N ARG A 45 -2.48 -3.13 -8.91
CA ARG A 45 -2.21 -3.96 -7.73
C ARG A 45 -0.72 -3.95 -7.36
N SER A 46 -0.12 -2.77 -7.49
CA SER A 46 1.31 -2.56 -7.31
C SER A 46 1.57 -1.38 -6.38
N PHE A 47 2.70 -1.44 -5.68
CA PHE A 47 3.09 -0.49 -4.66
C PHE A 47 4.59 -0.25 -4.75
N LEU A 48 5.05 0.95 -4.44
CA LEU A 48 6.47 1.14 -4.12
C LEU A 48 6.65 1.08 -2.61
N LEU A 49 7.67 0.35 -2.18
CA LEU A 49 8.17 0.31 -0.82
C LEU A 49 9.49 1.07 -0.77
N ALA A 50 9.54 2.15 0.01
CA ALA A 50 10.79 2.80 0.39
C ALA A 50 11.13 2.42 1.84
N SER A 51 12.27 1.76 2.04
CA SER A 51 12.74 1.32 3.37
C SER A 51 14.25 1.08 3.35
N GLY A 52 14.94 1.45 4.44
CA GLY A 52 16.38 1.20 4.57
C GLY A 52 17.25 1.89 3.52
N GLY A 53 16.78 3.00 2.94
CA GLY A 53 17.46 3.70 1.83
C GLY A 53 17.29 3.03 0.46
N GLU A 54 16.50 1.98 0.36
CA GLU A 54 16.19 1.28 -0.89
C GLU A 54 14.74 1.53 -1.30
N ILE A 55 14.49 1.48 -2.61
CA ILE A 55 13.15 1.54 -3.18
C ILE A 55 12.89 0.26 -3.95
N MET A 56 11.75 -0.37 -3.69
CA MET A 56 11.34 -1.64 -4.30
C MET A 56 9.94 -1.49 -4.88
N LEU A 57 9.72 -2.05 -6.06
CA LEU A 57 8.41 -2.22 -6.66
C LEU A 57 7.85 -3.57 -6.25
N LEU A 58 6.68 -3.54 -5.63
CA LEU A 58 5.89 -4.69 -5.23
C LEU A 58 4.76 -4.85 -6.25
N SER A 59 4.66 -5.99 -6.90
CA SER A 59 3.54 -6.32 -7.80
C SER A 59 2.87 -7.59 -7.33
N LEU A 60 1.56 -7.55 -7.07
CA LEU A 60 0.83 -8.70 -6.56
C LEU A 60 0.93 -9.87 -7.55
N LEU A 61 1.25 -11.06 -7.05
CA LEU A 61 1.29 -12.28 -7.87
C LEU A 61 -0.13 -12.71 -8.26
N PRO A 62 -0.33 -13.29 -9.45
CA PRO A 62 -1.63 -13.86 -9.82
C PRO A 62 -2.10 -14.93 -8.82
N GLY A 63 -3.35 -14.82 -8.33
CA GLY A 63 -3.92 -15.75 -7.37
C GLY A 63 -3.51 -15.50 -5.91
N ALA A 64 -2.72 -14.45 -5.65
CA ALA A 64 -2.29 -14.08 -4.30
C ALA A 64 -3.24 -13.07 -3.63
N GLU A 65 -4.37 -12.74 -4.25
CA GLU A 65 -5.36 -11.78 -3.75
C GLU A 65 -5.86 -12.13 -2.34
N PRO A 66 -6.09 -11.13 -1.48
CA PRO A 66 -6.70 -11.35 -0.17
C PRO A 66 -8.19 -11.71 -0.32
N ALA A 67 -8.69 -12.52 0.61
CA ALA A 67 -10.12 -12.74 0.77
C ALA A 67 -10.78 -11.49 1.41
N LEU A 68 -11.08 -10.48 0.58
CA LEU A 68 -11.72 -9.26 1.03
C LEU A 68 -13.25 -9.42 1.08
N ALA A 69 -13.87 -8.78 2.07
CA ALA A 69 -15.32 -8.59 2.13
C ALA A 69 -15.73 -7.35 1.34
N GLY A 70 -16.98 -7.31 0.87
CA GLY A 70 -17.54 -6.20 0.09
C GLY A 70 -17.61 -6.48 -1.42
N PRO A 71 -18.16 -5.52 -2.19
CA PRO A 71 -18.43 -5.72 -3.61
C PRO A 71 -17.15 -5.89 -4.43
N GLU A 72 -17.24 -6.72 -5.47
CA GLU A 72 -16.09 -7.11 -6.32
C GLU A 72 -15.25 -5.92 -6.82
N PRO A 73 -15.83 -4.79 -7.28
CA PRO A 73 -15.04 -3.65 -7.76
C PRO A 73 -14.18 -2.98 -6.68
N LEU A 74 -14.57 -3.09 -5.41
CA LEU A 74 -13.79 -2.53 -4.29
C LEU A 74 -12.65 -3.46 -3.86
N ARG A 75 -12.83 -4.78 -4.00
CA ARG A 75 -11.85 -5.78 -3.56
C ARG A 75 -10.59 -5.80 -4.41
N GLY A 76 -10.69 -5.42 -5.68
CA GLY A 76 -9.54 -5.36 -6.59
C GLY A 76 -8.68 -4.10 -6.47
N LEU A 77 -9.02 -3.17 -5.56
CA LEU A 77 -8.33 -1.89 -5.44
C LEU A 77 -7.02 -2.00 -4.67
N ASP A 78 -6.05 -1.19 -5.08
CA ASP A 78 -4.73 -1.07 -4.47
C ASP A 78 -4.79 -0.82 -2.95
N VAL A 79 -5.72 0.03 -2.50
CA VAL A 79 -5.84 0.42 -1.09
C VAL A 79 -6.27 -0.76 -0.19
N PRO A 80 -7.41 -1.44 -0.42
CA PRO A 80 -7.78 -2.63 0.35
C PRO A 80 -6.73 -3.75 0.31
N ILE A 81 -6.09 -3.98 -0.83
CA ILE A 81 -5.04 -5.00 -0.96
C ILE A 81 -3.86 -4.66 -0.03
N LEU A 82 -3.40 -3.41 -0.01
CA LEU A 82 -2.33 -2.99 0.91
C LEU A 82 -2.74 -3.20 2.37
N HIS A 83 -3.95 -2.75 2.74
CA HIS A 83 -4.39 -2.79 4.13
C HIS A 83 -4.55 -4.23 4.65
N ALA A 84 -5.11 -5.13 3.84
CA ALA A 84 -5.30 -6.52 4.23
C ALA A 84 -4.01 -7.34 4.16
N LEU A 85 -3.35 -7.40 3.00
CA LEU A 85 -2.17 -8.26 2.85
C LEU A 85 -0.95 -7.70 3.55
N ILE A 86 -0.64 -6.42 3.33
CA ILE A 86 0.64 -5.86 3.77
C ILE A 86 0.56 -5.39 5.22
N LEU A 87 -0.43 -4.56 5.56
CA LEU A 87 -0.52 -3.99 6.90
C LEU A 87 -1.02 -5.02 7.92
N GLU A 88 -2.14 -5.69 7.65
CA GLU A 88 -2.76 -6.63 8.59
C GLU A 88 -2.03 -7.99 8.60
N GLU A 89 -2.00 -8.73 7.48
CA GLU A 89 -1.43 -10.09 7.46
C GLU A 89 0.11 -10.11 7.63
N ILE A 90 0.83 -9.27 6.87
CA ILE A 90 2.30 -9.32 6.88
C ILE A 90 2.90 -8.50 8.02
N LEU A 91 2.50 -7.25 8.21
CA LEU A 91 3.07 -6.40 9.27
C LEU A 91 2.42 -6.59 10.64
N GLY A 92 1.26 -7.26 10.72
CA GLY A 92 0.56 -7.48 11.99
C GLY A 92 -0.08 -6.21 12.56
N ILE A 93 -0.27 -5.17 11.75
CA ILE A 93 -0.99 -3.96 12.14
C ILE A 93 -2.48 -4.26 11.98
N ASP A 94 -3.10 -4.72 13.06
CA ASP A 94 -4.53 -5.04 13.06
C ASP A 94 -5.41 -3.84 12.70
N ARG A 95 -6.67 -4.11 12.34
CA ARG A 95 -7.60 -3.06 11.90
C ARG A 95 -7.81 -1.97 12.95
N ALA A 96 -7.86 -2.32 14.24
CA ALA A 96 -8.06 -1.35 15.30
C ALA A 96 -6.84 -0.41 15.44
N ALA A 97 -5.62 -0.94 15.27
CA ALA A 97 -4.39 -0.17 15.25
C ALA A 97 -4.29 0.72 13.99
N GLN A 98 -4.78 0.24 12.83
CA GLN A 98 -4.89 1.04 11.62
C GLN A 98 -5.87 2.21 11.80
N GLU A 99 -7.07 1.94 12.33
CA GLU A 99 -8.10 2.96 12.61
C GLU A 99 -7.61 4.02 13.59
N ARG A 100 -6.85 3.61 14.62
CA ARG A 100 -6.24 4.52 15.60
C ARG A 100 -4.92 5.15 15.15
N GLN A 101 -4.43 4.78 13.97
CA GLN A 101 -3.17 5.30 13.41
C GLN A 101 -1.96 5.13 14.34
N MET A 102 -1.91 4.03 15.11
CA MET A 102 -0.88 3.85 16.15
C MET A 102 0.54 3.74 15.57
N ASN A 103 0.68 3.06 14.43
CA ASN A 103 1.94 2.79 13.75
C ASN A 103 1.93 3.28 12.29
N LEU A 104 0.97 4.13 11.95
CA LEU A 104 0.69 4.54 10.58
C LEU A 104 0.42 6.03 10.49
N ARG A 105 1.05 6.70 9.52
CA ARG A 105 0.68 8.05 9.08
C ARG A 105 0.22 8.01 7.63
N TYR A 106 -0.76 8.84 7.31
CA TYR A 106 -1.34 8.94 5.98
C TYR A 106 -0.90 10.24 5.32
N LEU A 107 -0.28 10.12 4.16
CA LEU A 107 0.18 11.26 3.36
C LEU A 107 -0.48 11.24 1.99
N LYS A 108 -1.01 12.39 1.57
CA LYS A 108 -1.65 12.55 0.27
C LYS A 108 -0.64 12.77 -0.85
N ASP A 109 0.44 13.49 -0.54
CA ASP A 109 1.47 13.84 -1.50
C ASP A 109 2.55 12.75 -1.58
N PHE A 110 2.93 12.39 -2.81
CA PHE A 110 3.87 11.32 -3.08
C PHE A 110 5.32 11.75 -2.80
N ASP A 111 5.71 12.99 -3.13
CA ASP A 111 7.08 13.46 -2.86
C ASP A 111 7.30 13.58 -1.36
N ALA A 112 6.34 14.17 -0.64
CA ALA A 112 6.37 14.27 0.81
C ALA A 112 6.46 12.89 1.49
N ALA A 113 5.71 11.90 0.98
CA ALA A 113 5.80 10.53 1.49
C ALA A 113 7.16 9.90 1.20
N LEU A 114 7.70 10.10 -0.01
CA LEU A 114 9.03 9.60 -0.36
C LEU A 114 10.12 10.23 0.51
N GLU A 115 10.04 11.53 0.79
CA GLU A 115 10.97 12.23 1.69
C GLU A 115 10.89 11.71 3.13
N GLU A 116 9.69 11.39 3.63
CA GLU A 116 9.52 10.79 4.96
C GLU A 116 10.25 9.45 5.11
N SER A 117 10.47 8.70 4.02
CA SER A 117 11.25 7.45 4.07
C SER A 117 12.71 7.64 4.49
N ARG A 118 13.22 8.87 4.44
CA ARG A 118 14.59 9.23 4.85
C ARG A 118 14.71 9.52 6.34
N ARG A 119 13.59 9.59 7.06
CA ARG A 119 13.60 9.91 8.49
C ARG A 119 14.02 8.70 9.32
N PRO A 120 14.77 8.91 10.41
CA PRO A 120 15.28 7.81 11.24
C PRO A 120 14.17 7.07 12.00
N ASP A 121 13.02 7.70 12.24
CA ASP A 121 11.87 7.09 12.92
C ASP A 121 10.96 6.27 12.00
N VAL A 122 11.19 6.36 10.68
CA VAL A 122 10.37 5.71 9.66
C VAL A 122 10.98 4.38 9.26
N GLN A 123 10.15 3.33 9.28
CA GLN A 123 10.57 1.97 8.98
C GLN A 123 10.24 1.57 7.56
N ALA A 124 9.11 2.03 7.03
CA ALA A 124 8.70 1.77 5.65
C ALA A 124 7.73 2.84 5.17
N VAL A 125 7.79 3.18 3.89
CA VAL A 125 6.77 4.00 3.22
C VAL A 125 6.22 3.23 2.03
N PHE A 126 4.90 3.11 1.98
CA PHE A 126 4.17 2.57 0.85
C PHE A 126 3.59 3.69 0.01
N LEU A 127 4.05 3.76 -1.24
CA LEU A 127 3.50 4.63 -2.27
C LEU A 127 2.57 3.80 -3.16
N LEU A 128 1.44 4.40 -3.52
CA LEU A 128 0.35 3.73 -4.21
C LEU A 128 -0.11 4.62 -5.35
N ASN A 129 -0.72 4.00 -6.37
CA ASN A 129 -1.49 4.76 -7.32
C ASN A 129 -2.64 5.50 -6.62
N PRO A 130 -2.94 6.74 -7.00
CA PRO A 130 -4.18 7.37 -6.57
C PRO A 130 -5.34 6.48 -7.01
N THR A 131 -6.30 6.22 -6.11
CA THR A 131 -7.51 5.47 -6.43
C THR A 131 -8.17 6.15 -7.62
N ARG A 132 -8.14 5.51 -8.80
CA ARG A 132 -8.61 6.14 -10.03
C ARG A 132 -10.11 6.44 -9.84
N ILE A 133 -10.53 7.69 -9.99
CA ILE A 133 -11.95 8.10 -9.88
C ILE A 133 -12.86 7.23 -10.78
N ALA A 134 -12.32 6.72 -11.89
CA ALA A 134 -13.00 5.76 -12.77
C ALA A 134 -13.47 4.48 -12.03
N GLN A 135 -12.71 3.99 -11.05
CA GLN A 135 -13.07 2.80 -10.26
C GLN A 135 -14.13 3.10 -9.19
N LEU A 136 -14.14 4.33 -8.64
CA LEU A 136 -15.23 4.80 -7.76
C LEU A 136 -16.54 4.99 -8.53
N LYS A 137 -16.47 5.42 -9.80
CA LYS A 137 -17.64 5.61 -10.64
C LYS A 137 -18.32 4.28 -11.02
N ALA A 138 -17.54 3.22 -11.26
CA ALA A 138 -18.08 1.88 -11.50
C ALA A 138 -18.87 1.31 -10.29
N VAL A 139 -18.48 1.67 -9.06
CA VAL A 139 -19.21 1.30 -7.83
C VAL A 139 -20.51 2.09 -7.71
N ALA A 140 -20.49 3.39 -8.04
CA ALA A 140 -21.68 4.23 -8.03
C ALA A 140 -22.70 3.88 -9.12
N ASP A 141 -22.22 3.55 -10.33
CA ASP A 141 -23.07 3.16 -11.47
C ASP A 141 -23.66 1.74 -11.32
N GLY A 142 -23.10 0.90 -10.43
CA GLY A 142 -23.58 -0.45 -10.11
C GLY A 142 -24.80 -0.51 -9.17
N GLY A 143 -25.32 0.63 -8.72
CA GLY A 143 -26.52 0.70 -7.86
C GLY A 143 -26.30 0.23 -6.41
N GLU A 144 -25.08 -0.14 -6.03
CA GLU A 144 -24.76 -0.47 -4.65
C GLU A 144 -24.55 0.81 -3.83
N VAL A 145 -25.42 0.98 -2.83
CA VAL A 145 -25.34 2.09 -1.87
C VAL A 145 -23.99 2.00 -1.16
N MET A 146 -23.15 3.02 -1.35
CA MET A 146 -21.93 3.23 -0.55
C MET A 146 -22.26 2.99 0.93
N PRO A 147 -21.64 2.01 1.61
CA PRO A 147 -21.94 1.74 3.01
C PRO A 147 -21.70 3.01 3.83
N GLN A 148 -22.75 3.52 4.49
CA GLN A 148 -22.62 4.63 5.41
C GLN A 148 -21.64 4.21 6.52
N LYS A 149 -20.47 4.85 6.54
CA LYS A 149 -19.34 4.65 7.47
C LYS A 149 -18.34 3.55 7.10
N SER A 150 -17.87 3.51 5.87
CA SER A 150 -16.57 2.87 5.59
C SER A 150 -15.73 3.76 4.69
N THR A 151 -15.26 4.86 5.27
CA THR A 151 -14.29 5.73 4.62
C THR A 151 -12.92 5.07 4.69
N PHE A 152 -12.62 4.22 3.70
CA PHE A 152 -11.27 3.77 3.40
C PHE A 152 -10.53 4.92 2.69
N PHE A 153 -9.78 5.71 3.45
CA PHE A 153 -8.80 6.68 2.95
C PHE A 153 -7.39 6.24 3.37
#